data_AF-A0A844F8Q1-F1
#
_entry.id   AF-A0A844F8Q1-F1
#
_cell.length_a   1.000
_cell.length_b   1.000
_cell.length_c   1.000
_cell.angle_alpha   90.00
_cell.angle_beta   90.00
_cell.angle_gamma   90.00
#
_symmetry.space_group_name_H-M   'P 1'
#
loop_
_entity.id
_entity.type
_entity.pdbx_description
1 polymer ?
#
loop_
_entity_poly.entity_id
_entity_poly.type
_entity_poly.pdbx_seq_one_letter_code
_entity_poly.pdbx_strand_id
1 'polypeptide(L)' 'MQEVRRQLDYFDISQICDSGQCFRMSRLEDDSYAVIAKDRYLRLIQNDKECLFYCSEEEFDTFWKGYFDA' A
#
# COMPACT_ATOMS: atom_id res chain seq x y z
N MET A 1 5.62 -2.80 -15.67
CA MET A 1 5.20 -2.65 -14.27
C MET A 1 3.77 -3.10 -14.20
N GLN A 2 3.46 -4.06 -13.32
CA GLN A 2 2.08 -4.45 -13.05
C GLN A 2 1.54 -3.52 -11.96
N GLU A 3 0.25 -3.21 -12.04
CA GLU A 3 -0.46 -2.44 -11.02
C GLU A 3 -1.78 -3.14 -10.73
N VAL A 4 -2.15 -3.16 -9.45
CA VAL A 4 -3.38 -3.75 -8.95
C VAL A 4 -4.23 -2.62 -8.38
N ARG A 5 -5.46 -2.49 -8.86
CA ARG A 5 -6.40 -1.46 -8.38
C ARG A 5 -7.40 -2.08 -7.42
N ARG A 6 -7.64 -1.41 -6.29
CA ARG A 6 -8.63 -1.80 -5.28
C ARG A 6 -9.40 -0.59 -4.79
N GLN A 7 -10.68 -0.80 -4.50
CA GLN A 7 -11.53 0.20 -3.86
C GLN A 7 -11.63 -0.16 -2.38
N LEU A 8 -11.14 0.71 -1.51
CA LEU A 8 -11.06 0.49 -0.07
C LEU A 8 -11.70 1.67 0.67
N ASP A 9 -12.93 1.48 1.17
CA ASP A 9 -13.74 2.54 1.77
C ASP A 9 -13.24 3.06 3.13
N TYR A 10 -12.45 2.25 3.85
CA TYR A 10 -11.97 2.55 5.21
C TYR A 10 -10.45 2.47 5.32
N PHE A 11 -9.76 2.75 4.21
CA PHE A 11 -8.32 2.72 4.12
C PHE A 11 -7.79 4.13 3.96
N ASP A 12 -6.80 4.53 4.75
CA ASP A 12 -6.09 5.82 4.61
C ASP A 12 -4.61 5.56 4.80
N ILE A 13 -3.87 5.56 3.69
CA ILE A 13 -2.45 5.23 3.69
C ILE A 13 -1.62 6.30 4.41
N SER A 14 -2.06 7.56 4.42
CA SER A 14 -1.38 8.62 5.18
C SER A 14 -1.50 8.34 6.67
N GLN A 15 -2.70 7.99 7.15
CA GLN A 15 -2.90 7.65 8.56
C GLN A 15 -2.11 6.41 8.98
N ILE A 16 -2.02 5.38 8.12
CA ILE A 16 -1.20 4.19 8.39
C ILE A 16 0.30 4.55 8.48
N CYS A 17 0.76 5.46 7.62
CA CYS A 17 2.14 5.96 7.65
C CYS A 17 2.43 6.73 8.94
N ASP A 18 1.50 7.60 9.37
CA ASP A 18 1.68 8.52 10.48
C ASP A 18 1.37 7.91 11.85
N SER A 19 0.60 6.82 11.90
CA SER A 19 0.20 6.16 13.16
C SER A 19 1.35 5.44 13.87
N GLY A 20 2.49 5.26 13.21
CA GLY A 20 3.63 4.51 13.74
C GLY A 20 3.39 3.01 13.86
N GLN A 21 2.27 2.50 13.32
CA GLN A 21 2.01 1.06 13.23
C GLN A 21 2.93 0.36 12.22
N CYS A 22 3.47 1.13 11.27
CA CYS A 22 4.36 0.63 10.22
C CYS A 22 5.73 1.32 10.26
N PHE A 23 6.75 0.61 10.75
CA PHE A 23 8.10 1.16 10.96
C PHE A 23 8.92 1.37 9.68
N ARG A 24 8.53 0.75 8.56
CA ARG A 24 9.28 0.80 7.30
C ARG A 24 8.38 1.28 6.16
N MET A 25 7.68 2.36 6.45
CA MET A 25 6.82 3.04 5.51
C MET A 25 7.27 4.49 5.35
N SER A 26 7.23 5.02 4.13
CA SER A 26 7.67 6.38 3.84
C SER A 26 6.86 6.97 2.69
N ARG A 27 6.45 8.22 2.85
CA ARG A 27 5.92 9.03 1.74
C ARG A 27 7.06 9.43 0.81
N LEU A 28 6.84 9.30 -0.49
CA LEU A 28 7.76 9.67 -1.56
C LEU A 28 7.41 11.05 -2.11
N GLU A 29 8.31 11.63 -2.91
CA GLU A 29 8.17 13.02 -3.43
C GLU A 29 6.99 13.21 -4.39
N ASP A 30 6.46 12.11 -4.96
CA ASP A 30 5.38 12.13 -5.95
C ASP A 30 4.00 11.76 -5.38
N ASP A 31 3.81 11.96 -4.07
CA ASP A 31 2.61 11.58 -3.32
C ASP A 31 2.32 10.07 -3.27
N SER A 32 3.26 9.24 -3.72
CA SER A 32 3.20 7.80 -3.50
C SER A 32 3.80 7.40 -2.15
N TYR A 33 3.49 6.19 -1.71
CA TYR A 33 3.99 5.62 -0.47
C TYR A 33 4.80 4.37 -0.77
N ALA A 34 5.95 4.24 -0.13
CA ALA A 34 6.75 3.03 -0.13
C ALA A 34 6.56 2.29 1.18
N VAL A 35 6.33 0.97 1.09
CA VAL A 35 6.18 0.07 2.23
C VAL A 35 7.13 -1.11 2.06
N ILE A 36 7.94 -1.35 3.09
CA ILE A 36 8.84 -2.50 3.14
C ILE A 36 8.36 -3.42 4.27
N ALA A 37 7.81 -4.56 3.91
CA ALA A 37 7.33 -5.56 4.86
C ALA A 37 8.05 -6.89 4.60
N LYS A 38 8.74 -7.40 5.64
CA LYS A 38 9.64 -8.57 5.54
C LYS A 38 10.70 -8.37 4.45
N ASP A 39 10.64 -9.17 3.38
CA ASP A 39 11.50 -9.21 2.21
C ASP A 39 10.85 -8.59 0.96
N ARG A 40 9.69 -7.94 1.12
CA ARG A 40 8.90 -7.37 0.02
C ARG A 40 8.91 -5.85 0.03
N TYR A 41 8.90 -5.27 -1.16
CA TYR A 41 8.76 -3.84 -1.40
C TYR A 41 7.47 -3.60 -2.17
N LEU A 42 6.65 -2.68 -1.68
CA LEU A 42 5.47 -2.20 -2.37
C LEU A 42 5.52 -0.69 -2.47
N ARG A 43 5.16 -0.20 -3.64
CA ARG A 43 4.75 1.19 -3.80
C ARG A 43 3.26 1.24 -3.97
N LEU A 44 2.59 2.21 -3.38
CA LEU A 44 1.18 2.44 -3.61
C LEU A 44 0.82 3.92 -3.68
N ILE A 45 -0.24 4.22 -4.40
CA ILE A 45 -0.85 5.55 -4.51
C ILE A 45 -2.30 5.40 -4.10
N GLN A 46 -2.81 6.35 -3.33
CA GLN A 46 -4.20 6.41 -2.96
C GLN A 46 -4.84 7.69 -3.52
N ASN A 47 -5.96 7.53 -4.22
CA ASN A 47 -6.83 8.60 -4.70
C ASN A 47 -8.22 8.37 -4.10
N ASP A 48 -8.52 9.06 -3.00
CA ASP A 48 -9.76 8.87 -2.23
C ASP A 48 -9.94 7.38 -1.85
N LYS A 49 -10.96 6.70 -2.35
CA LYS A 49 -11.20 5.26 -2.10
C LYS A 49 -10.41 4.34 -3.01
N GLU A 50 -9.83 4.84 -4.10
CA GLU A 50 -9.06 4.02 -5.03
C GLU A 50 -7.61 3.92 -4.58
N CYS A 51 -7.13 2.69 -4.41
CA CYS A 51 -5.74 2.38 -4.12
C CYS A 51 -5.11 1.64 -5.29
N LEU A 52 -3.96 2.16 -5.74
CA LEU A 52 -3.14 1.57 -6.79
C LEU A 52 -1.90 0.96 -6.15
N PHE A 53 -1.78 -0.36 -6.21
CA PHE A 53 -0.67 -1.13 -5.67
C PHE A 53 0.27 -1.54 -6.81
N TYR A 54 1.53 -1.10 -6.77
CA TYR A 54 2.54 -1.47 -7.76
C TYR A 54 3.19 -2.81 -7.41
N CYS A 55 2.42 -3.88 -7.59
CA CYS A 55 2.84 -5.28 -7.41
C CYS A 55 2.08 -6.17 -8.41
N SER A 56 2.32 -7.49 -8.39
CA SER A 56 1.49 -8.44 -9.15
C SER A 56 0.20 -8.77 -8.40
N GLU A 57 -0.83 -9.20 -9.13
CA GLU A 57 -2.12 -9.64 -8.54
C GLU A 57 -1.90 -10.75 -7.49
N GLU A 58 -1.01 -11.69 -7.79
CA GLU A 58 -0.65 -12.80 -6.89
C GLU A 58 0.00 -12.28 -5.60
N GLU A 59 0.93 -11.33 -5.69
CA GLU A 59 1.58 -10.76 -4.51
C GLU A 59 0.58 -9.98 -3.65
N PHE A 60 -0.34 -9.27 -4.30
CA PHE A 60 -1.42 -8.58 -3.60
C PHE A 60 -2.29 -9.57 -2.82
N ASP A 61 -2.86 -10.56 -3.50
CA ASP A 61 -3.82 -11.50 -2.89
C ASP A 61 -3.19 -12.40 -1.83
N THR A 62 -1.91 -12.77 -2.00
CA THR A 62 -1.22 -13.68 -1.06
C THR A 62 -0.64 -12.98 0.17
N PHE A 63 -0.42 -11.66 0.12
CA PHE A 63 0.27 -10.94 1.21
C PHE A 63 -0.29 -9.56 1.48
N TRP A 64 -0.30 -8.64 0.50
CA TRP A 64 -0.65 -7.25 0.77
C TRP A 64 -2.10 -7.07 1.21
N LYS A 65 -3.00 -7.89 0.66
CA LYS A 65 -4.41 -7.94 1.09
C LYS A 65 -4.53 -8.20 2.59
N GLY A 66 -3.84 -9.24 3.09
CA GLY A 66 -3.85 -9.56 4.52
C GLY A 66 -3.02 -8.60 5.38
N TYR A 67 -1.97 -8.01 4.81
CA TYR A 67 -1.13 -7.03 5.52
C TYR A 67 -1.87 -5.74 5.83
N PHE A 68 -2.68 -5.25 4.89
CA PHE A 68 -3.44 -4.02 5.02
C PHE A 68 -4.87 -4.22 5.56
N ASP A 69 -5.27 -5.48 5.82
CA ASP A 69 -6.64 -5.85 6.15
C ASP A 69 -7.66 -5.30 5.12
N ALA A 70 -7.28 -5.41 3.84
CA ALA A 70 -7.93 -4.79 2.68
C ALA A 70 -8.91 -5.72 1.95
#